data_AF-A0A3D4FMV0-F1
#
_entry.id   AF-A0A3D4FMV0-F1
#
_cell.length_a   1.000
_cell.length_b   1.000
_cell.length_c   1.000
_cell.angle_alpha   90.00
_cell.angle_beta   90.00
_cell.angle_gamma   90.00
#
_symmetry.space_group_name_H-M   'P 1'
#
loop_
_entity.id
_entity.type
_entity.pdbx_description
1 polymer ?
#
loop_
_entity_poly.entity_id
_entity_poly.type
_entity_poly.pdbx_seq_one_letter_code
_entity_poly.pdbx_strand_id
1 'polypeptide(L)'
;SLWDAKISEVYLLKRDIENANKCMEEAVKKEDKTGDAQSIILNNKFNIIKDKLAEGKIEKKDFEIIEKDGEELLKKYSSNKQINKTMFLIYMSNNNYDKAKGIVDNYPILEGSAYDLAEKSRM
;
A
#
# COMPACT_ATOMS: atom_id res chain seq x y z
N SER A 1 -10.26 -11.77 -6.37
CA SER A 1 -9.41 -10.61 -6.09
C SER A 1 -9.02 -10.62 -4.62
N LEU A 2 -9.98 -10.46 -3.69
CA LEU A 2 -9.66 -10.34 -2.26
C LEU A 2 -9.02 -11.58 -1.62
N TRP A 3 -9.52 -12.79 -1.92
CA TRP A 3 -8.96 -14.01 -1.33
C TRP A 3 -7.53 -14.29 -1.77
N ASP A 4 -7.24 -14.12 -3.07
CA ASP A 4 -5.88 -14.29 -3.59
C ASP A 4 -4.92 -13.27 -2.94
N ALA A 5 -5.37 -12.01 -2.78
CA ALA A 5 -4.61 -10.98 -2.07
C ALA A 5 -4.34 -11.38 -0.60
N LYS A 6 -5.35 -11.88 0.13
CA LYS A 6 -5.16 -12.37 1.51
C LYS A 6 -4.25 -13.59 1.60
N ILE A 7 -4.35 -14.52 0.65
CA ILE A 7 -3.45 -15.68 0.59
C ILE A 7 -2.01 -15.23 0.37
N SER A 8 -1.77 -14.18 -0.42
CA SER A 8 -0.43 -13.64 -0.59
C SER A 8 0.19 -13.13 0.72
N GLU A 9 -0.60 -12.58 1.65
CA GLU A 9 -0.12 -12.20 2.99
C GLU A 9 0.41 -13.42 3.77
N VAL A 10 -0.29 -14.55 3.68
CA VAL A 10 0.12 -15.80 4.34
C VAL A 10 1.44 -16.31 3.77
N TYR A 11 1.65 -16.21 2.47
CA TYR A 11 2.93 -16.58 1.85
C TYR A 11 4.07 -15.63 2.27
N LEU A 12 3.82 -14.33 2.36
CA LEU A 12 4.81 -13.38 2.88
C LEU A 12 5.21 -13.67 4.33
N LEU A 13 4.26 -14.02 5.20
CA LEU A 13 4.56 -14.45 6.57
C LEU A 13 5.46 -15.69 6.61
N LYS A 14 5.37 -16.57 5.61
CA LYS A 14 6.22 -17.74 5.43
C LYS A 14 7.53 -17.45 4.70
N ARG A 15 7.82 -16.19 4.37
CA ARG A 15 8.96 -15.75 3.54
C ARG A 15 8.97 -16.34 2.12
N ASP A 16 7.82 -16.80 1.64
CA ASP A 16 7.65 -17.36 0.29
C ASP A 16 7.21 -16.25 -0.67
N ILE A 17 8.19 -15.46 -1.11
CA ILE A 17 7.95 -14.28 -1.96
C ILE A 17 7.44 -14.68 -3.35
N GLU A 18 7.89 -15.83 -3.87
CA GLU A 18 7.48 -16.31 -5.20
C GLU A 18 5.98 -16.62 -5.23
N ASN A 19 5.47 -17.39 -4.28
CA ASN A 19 4.04 -17.71 -4.24
C ASN A 19 3.18 -16.52 -3.82
N ALA A 20 3.70 -15.64 -2.96
CA ALA A 20 3.04 -14.37 -2.68
C ALA A 20 2.82 -13.55 -3.96
N ASN A 21 3.85 -13.42 -4.81
CA ASN A 21 3.76 -12.70 -6.09
C ASN A 21 2.74 -13.34 -7.04
N LYS A 22 2.75 -14.67 -7.21
CA LYS A 22 1.75 -15.38 -8.02
C LYS A 22 0.32 -15.08 -7.56
N CYS A 23 0.07 -15.12 -6.26
CA CYS A 23 -1.24 -14.80 -5.70
C CYS A 23 -1.64 -13.34 -5.93
N MET A 24 -0.70 -12.39 -5.81
CA MET A 24 -0.96 -10.98 -6.12
C MET A 24 -1.27 -10.78 -7.60
N GLU A 25 -0.55 -11.42 -8.52
CA GLU A 25 -0.81 -11.35 -9.96
C GLU A 25 -2.22 -11.87 -10.32
N GLU A 26 -2.62 -12.99 -9.74
CA GLU A 26 -3.98 -13.52 -9.90
C GLU A 26 -5.05 -12.62 -9.27
N ALA A 27 -4.73 -11.94 -8.17
CA ALA A 27 -5.63 -10.99 -7.53
C ALA A 27 -5.90 -9.77 -8.42
N VAL A 28 -4.86 -9.21 -9.06
CA VAL A 28 -4.94 -8.01 -9.94
C VAL A 28 -5.80 -8.27 -11.18
N LYS A 29 -5.82 -9.49 -11.71
CA LYS A 29 -6.62 -9.87 -12.89
C LYS A 29 -8.13 -9.85 -12.64
N LYS A 30 -8.56 -9.88 -11.38
CA LYS A 30 -9.98 -9.99 -10.97
C LYS A 30 -10.53 -8.61 -10.62
N GLU A 31 -11.82 -8.38 -10.88
CA GLU A 31 -12.47 -7.10 -10.56
C GLU A 31 -12.35 -6.76 -9.07
N ASP A 32 -12.02 -5.50 -8.78
CA ASP A 32 -11.96 -4.94 -7.43
C ASP A 32 -12.64 -3.55 -7.43
N LYS A 33 -13.88 -3.51 -6.95
CA LYS A 33 -14.72 -2.32 -6.96
C LYS A 33 -14.33 -1.31 -5.89
N THR A 34 -13.87 -1.80 -4.74
CA THR A 34 -13.60 -0.99 -3.54
C THR A 34 -12.10 -0.70 -3.37
N GLY A 35 -11.25 -1.43 -4.07
CA GLY A 35 -9.80 -1.34 -3.92
C GLY A 35 -9.27 -2.14 -2.73
N ASP A 36 -10.09 -2.98 -2.10
CA ASP A 36 -9.68 -3.72 -0.90
C ASP A 36 -8.58 -4.74 -1.22
N ALA A 37 -8.72 -5.47 -2.33
CA ALA A 37 -7.68 -6.40 -2.77
C ALA A 37 -6.41 -5.63 -3.17
N GLN A 38 -6.57 -4.52 -3.89
CA GLN A 38 -5.45 -3.66 -4.29
C GLN A 38 -4.73 -3.04 -3.09
N SER A 39 -5.45 -2.69 -2.02
CA SER A 39 -4.86 -2.16 -0.79
C SER A 39 -3.94 -3.18 -0.10
N ILE A 40 -4.35 -4.45 -0.09
CA ILE A 40 -3.55 -5.56 0.45
C ILE A 40 -2.32 -5.79 -0.43
N ILE A 41 -2.50 -5.82 -1.76
CA ILE A 41 -1.40 -6.02 -2.71
C ILE A 41 -0.36 -4.90 -2.59
N LEU A 42 -0.80 -3.64 -2.51
CA LEU A 42 0.10 -2.49 -2.32
C LEU A 42 0.87 -2.59 -1.01
N ASN A 43 0.19 -2.93 0.09
CA ASN A 43 0.83 -3.14 1.40
C ASN A 43 1.85 -4.31 1.36
N ASN A 44 1.53 -5.39 0.66
CA ASN A 44 2.41 -6.55 0.50
C ASN A 44 3.66 -6.21 -0.32
N LYS A 45 3.49 -5.51 -1.45
CA LYS A 45 4.62 -4.94 -2.20
C LYS A 45 5.46 -4.04 -1.30
N PHE A 46 4.85 -3.17 -0.51
CA PHE A 46 5.58 -2.28 0.39
C PHE A 46 6.32 -3.03 1.49
N ASN A 47 5.78 -4.14 2.02
CA ASN A 47 6.51 -4.98 2.97
C ASN A 47 7.76 -5.62 2.36
N ILE A 48 7.69 -6.07 1.11
CA ILE A 48 8.88 -6.58 0.38
C ILE A 48 9.93 -5.47 0.22
N ILE A 49 9.49 -4.25 -0.13
CA ILE A 49 10.36 -3.07 -0.24
C ILE A 49 11.02 -2.73 1.09
N LYS A 50 10.25 -2.75 2.19
CA LYS A 50 10.75 -2.50 3.54
C LYS A 50 11.77 -3.55 3.99
N ASP A 51 11.57 -4.82 3.64
CA ASP A 51 12.56 -5.88 3.91
C ASP A 51 13.85 -5.62 3.14
N LYS A 52 13.77 -5.28 1.84
CA LYS A 52 14.95 -4.88 1.04
C LYS A 52 15.68 -3.67 1.64
N LEU A 53 14.92 -2.67 2.11
CA LEU A 53 15.47 -1.49 2.78
C LEU A 53 16.23 -1.87 4.05
N ALA A 54 15.65 -2.72 4.89
CA ALA A 54 16.28 -3.20 6.12
C ALA A 54 17.56 -4.02 5.85
N GLU A 55 17.60 -4.74 4.73
CA GLU A 55 18.78 -5.49 4.27
C GLU A 55 19.84 -4.62 3.59
N GLY A 56 19.57 -3.32 3.36
CA GLY A 56 20.45 -2.42 2.60
C GLY A 56 20.54 -2.75 1.11
N LYS A 57 19.55 -3.47 0.57
CA LYS A 57 19.49 -3.93 -0.84
C LYS A 57 18.47 -3.17 -1.68
N ILE A 58 17.91 -2.08 -1.15
CA ILE A 58 16.90 -1.31 -1.87
C ILE A 58 17.56 -0.50 -2.99
N GLU A 59 16.95 -0.52 -4.17
CA GLU A 59 17.35 0.33 -5.28
C GLU A 59 16.38 1.50 -5.45
N LYS A 60 16.83 2.62 -6.03
CA LYS A 60 15.93 3.75 -6.33
C LYS A 60 14.72 3.31 -7.18
N LYS A 61 14.96 2.43 -8.15
CA LYS A 61 13.94 1.87 -9.05
C LYS A 61 12.84 1.12 -8.29
N ASP A 62 13.16 0.49 -7.16
CA ASP A 62 12.19 -0.22 -6.33
C ASP A 62 11.13 0.75 -5.77
N PHE A 63 11.56 1.93 -5.30
CA PHE A 63 10.64 2.99 -4.86
C PHE A 63 9.87 3.62 -6.02
N GLU A 64 10.51 3.87 -7.16
CA GLU A 64 9.85 4.45 -8.34
C GLU A 64 8.69 3.59 -8.85
N ILE A 65 8.86 2.26 -8.83
CA ILE A 65 7.81 1.31 -9.24
C ILE A 65 6.63 1.35 -8.26
N ILE A 66 6.89 1.23 -6.95
CA ILE A 66 5.80 1.16 -5.97
C ILE A 66 5.08 2.50 -5.81
N GLU A 67 5.80 3.64 -5.93
CA GLU A 67 5.16 4.96 -5.95
C GLU A 67 4.22 5.08 -7.15
N LYS A 68 4.67 4.70 -8.35
CA LYS A 68 3.84 4.77 -9.55
C LYS A 68 2.58 3.91 -9.42
N ASP A 69 2.74 2.64 -9.06
CA ASP A 69 1.62 1.71 -8.88
C ASP A 69 0.62 2.27 -7.83
N GLY A 70 1.13 2.77 -6.71
CA GLY A 70 0.32 3.28 -5.63
C GLY A 70 -0.36 4.63 -5.94
N GLU A 71 0.26 5.50 -6.73
CA GLU A 71 -0.37 6.73 -7.23
C GLU A 71 -1.54 6.45 -8.17
N GLU A 72 -1.42 5.44 -9.03
CA GLU A 72 -2.52 4.97 -9.87
C GLU A 72 -3.69 4.45 -9.00
N LEU A 73 -3.38 3.72 -7.93
CA LEU A 73 -4.38 3.24 -6.98
C LEU A 73 -5.03 4.37 -6.17
N LEU A 74 -4.28 5.38 -5.74
CA LEU A 74 -4.83 6.57 -5.06
C LEU A 74 -5.83 7.32 -5.95
N LYS A 75 -5.51 7.48 -7.25
CA LYS A 75 -6.41 8.14 -8.20
C LYS A 75 -7.71 7.35 -8.37
N LYS A 76 -7.61 6.02 -8.46
CA LYS A 76 -8.75 5.13 -8.71
C LYS A 76 -9.62 4.88 -7.47
N TYR A 77 -9.00 4.82 -6.30
CA TYR A 77 -9.63 4.45 -5.02
C TYR A 77 -9.32 5.48 -3.93
N SER A 78 -9.51 6.76 -4.23
CA SER A 78 -9.11 7.88 -3.36
C SER A 78 -9.73 7.85 -1.97
N SER A 79 -10.93 7.28 -1.81
CA SER A 79 -11.60 7.11 -0.52
C SER A 79 -11.13 5.88 0.27
N ASN A 80 -10.30 5.01 -0.32
CA ASN A 80 -9.78 3.82 0.35
C ASN A 80 -8.69 4.24 1.35
N LYS A 81 -9.06 4.22 2.62
CA LYS A 81 -8.20 4.65 3.74
C LYS A 81 -6.91 3.83 3.84
N GLN A 82 -6.95 2.54 3.52
CA GLN A 82 -5.77 1.69 3.61
C GLN A 82 -4.75 2.03 2.51
N ILE A 83 -5.21 2.30 1.29
CA ILE A 83 -4.34 2.78 0.20
C ILE A 83 -3.67 4.11 0.60
N ASN A 84 -4.43 5.05 1.17
CA ASN A 84 -3.88 6.32 1.66
C ASN A 84 -2.78 6.11 2.71
N LYS A 85 -3.02 5.29 3.73
CA LYS A 85 -2.02 5.00 4.77
C LYS A 85 -0.76 4.35 4.20
N THR A 86 -0.91 3.37 3.31
CA THR A 86 0.26 2.71 2.70
C THR A 86 1.07 3.71 1.85
N MET A 87 0.40 4.59 1.10
CA MET A 87 1.08 5.61 0.30
C MET A 87 1.78 6.67 1.14
N PHE A 88 1.17 7.07 2.26
CA PHE A 88 1.86 7.91 3.24
C PHE A 88 3.18 7.26 3.68
N LEU A 89 3.17 5.98 4.05
CA LEU A 89 4.38 5.26 4.46
C LEU A 89 5.40 5.13 3.33
N ILE A 90 4.96 4.82 2.10
CA ILE A 90 5.85 4.76 0.92
C ILE A 90 6.57 6.09 0.72
N TYR A 91 5.84 7.21 0.73
CA TYR A 91 6.42 8.53 0.56
C TYR A 91 7.38 8.89 1.70
N MET A 92 7.02 8.58 2.95
CA MET A 92 7.92 8.79 4.10
C MET A 92 9.21 7.97 3.98
N SER A 93 9.11 6.70 3.57
CA SER A 93 10.27 5.83 3.37
C SER A 93 11.15 6.25 2.20
N ASN A 94 10.61 6.97 1.21
CA ASN A 94 11.37 7.53 0.09
C ASN A 94 11.71 9.03 0.26
N ASN A 95 11.58 9.57 1.48
CA ASN A 95 11.83 10.98 1.82
C ASN A 95 11.02 12.00 0.98
N ASN A 96 9.86 11.60 0.46
CA ASN A 96 8.97 12.43 -0.33
C ASN A 96 7.94 13.14 0.57
N TYR A 97 8.45 13.99 1.47
CA TYR A 97 7.64 14.57 2.55
C TYR A 97 6.50 15.48 2.05
N ASP A 98 6.68 16.15 0.92
CA ASP A 98 5.63 16.99 0.33
C ASP A 98 4.41 16.15 -0.10
N LYS A 99 4.66 15.01 -0.76
CA LYS A 99 3.58 14.08 -1.12
C LYS A 99 2.99 13.40 0.11
N ALA A 100 3.80 13.05 1.11
CA ALA A 100 3.31 12.49 2.38
C ALA A 100 2.35 13.46 3.09
N LYS A 101 2.72 14.74 3.18
CA LYS A 101 1.86 15.81 3.70
C LYS A 101 0.57 15.92 2.88
N GLY A 102 0.65 15.84 1.56
CA GLY A 102 -0.51 15.82 0.68
C GLY A 102 -1.51 14.70 1.00
N ILE A 103 -1.04 13.52 1.44
CA ILE A 103 -1.92 12.45 1.92
C ILE A 103 -2.60 12.83 3.23
N VAL A 104 -1.87 13.39 4.20
CA VAL A 104 -2.43 13.82 5.49
C VAL A 104 -3.50 14.89 5.28
N ASP A 105 -3.19 15.90 4.47
CA ASP A 105 -4.09 17.03 4.19
C ASP A 105 -5.42 16.55 3.58
N ASN A 106 -5.36 15.57 2.67
CA ASN A 106 -6.52 15.05 1.92
C ASN A 106 -7.08 13.72 2.45
N TYR A 107 -6.63 13.24 3.61
CA TYR A 107 -7.07 11.95 4.14
C TYR A 107 -8.60 11.91 4.35
N PRO A 108 -9.31 10.88 3.84
CA PRO A 108 -10.76 10.82 3.93
C PRO A 108 -11.22 10.58 5.38
N ILE A 109 -11.92 11.56 5.93
CA ILE A 109 -12.51 11.51 7.28
C ILE A 109 -14.04 11.40 7.16
N LEU A 110 -14.63 10.41 7.83
CA LEU A 110 -16.06 10.39 8.05
C LEU A 110 -16.42 11.40 9.16
N GLU A 111 -17.44 12.22 8.93
CA GLU A 111 -17.87 13.23 9.91
C GLU A 111 -18.17 12.58 11.28
N GLY A 112 -17.65 13.18 12.35
CA GLY A 112 -17.77 12.64 13.71
C GLY A 112 -16.90 11.42 14.03
N SER A 113 -16.11 10.91 13.09
CA SER A 113 -15.24 9.75 13.31
C SER A 113 -13.96 10.12 14.07
N ALA A 114 -14.01 9.99 15.40
CA ALA A 114 -12.82 10.12 16.25
C ALA A 114 -11.70 9.15 15.85
N TYR A 115 -12.06 7.97 15.32
CA TYR A 115 -11.10 7.00 14.79
C TYR A 115 -10.34 7.54 13.59
N ASP A 116 -11.02 8.14 12.61
CA ASP A 116 -10.35 8.68 11.41
C ASP A 116 -9.45 9.86 11.75
N LEU A 117 -9.85 10.71 12.70
CA LEU A 117 -9.01 11.80 13.21
C LEU A 117 -7.74 11.27 13.90
N ALA A 118 -7.88 10.21 14.71
CA ALA A 118 -6.75 9.57 15.36
C ALA A 118 -5.80 8.90 14.35
N GLU A 119 -6.34 8.27 13.30
CA GLU A 119 -5.54 7.71 12.20
C GLU A 119 -4.80 8.82 11.44
N LYS A 120 -5.48 9.92 11.08
CA LYS A 120 -4.86 11.08 10.44
C LYS A 120 -3.73 11.67 11.28
N SER A 121 -3.91 11.73 12.60
CA SER A 121 -2.89 12.26 13.52
C SER A 121 -1.67 11.34 13.69
N ARG A 122 -1.78 10.04 13.38
CA ARG A 122 -0.67 9.08 13.46
C ARG A 122 0.20 9.05 12.20
N MET A 123 -0.29 9.62 11.12
CA MET A 123 0.47 9.89 9.91
C MET A 123 1.17 11.23 10.08
#